data_AF-A0A956LHJ1-F1
#
_entry.id   AF-A0A956LHJ1-F1
#
_cell.length_a   1.000
_cell.length_b   1.000
_cell.length_c   1.000
_cell.angle_alpha   90.00
_cell.angle_beta   90.00
_cell.angle_gamma   90.00
#
_symmetry.space_group_name_H-M   'P 1'
#
loop_
_entity.id
_entity.type
_entity.pdbx_description
1 polymer ?
#
loop_
_entity_poly.entity_id
_entity_poly.type
_entity_poly.pdbx_seq_one_letter_code
_entity_poly.pdbx_strand_id
1 'polypeptide(L)'
;MQVQQSRGQFIYSFAIDGKLIPEIASVSRIKRTDDIALTGYQRPEVYSHIEEIRSYLESPQPMIPNGVVIAFDERVAFKPAKARTLKSDPVRVGTLRIPRVKDGDPRPGFIVDGQQRLAAVREAHIKSFPIIVNAFITDDLKKQTEQFILVNATKPLPKGLLYELLPHTNARLPTQLHRRRLAAELLEQINHDSESPLFHMIRTPTSPTGVIRDNSILKMLTNSLSDGALFKYRGTKDAPADVQKMLGIIYEFWRAVHHTFPHASGNV
;
A
#
# COMPACT_ATOMS: atom_id res chain seq x y z
N MET A 1 -25.14 2.84 2.37
CA MET A 1 -25.74 1.88 1.40
C MET A 1 -25.61 0.48 1.96
N GLN A 2 -26.64 -0.35 1.85
CA GLN A 2 -26.58 -1.78 2.14
C GLN A 2 -26.57 -2.56 0.83
N VAL A 3 -25.71 -3.55 0.71
CA VAL A 3 -25.54 -4.42 -0.46
C VAL A 3 -25.66 -5.86 0.00
N GLN A 4 -26.57 -6.62 -0.59
CA GLN A 4 -26.68 -8.05 -0.37
C GLN A 4 -25.74 -8.79 -1.33
N GLN A 5 -24.70 -9.43 -0.80
CA GLN A 5 -23.73 -10.19 -1.60
C GLN A 5 -24.16 -11.65 -1.82
N SER A 6 -24.82 -12.24 -0.83
CA SER A 6 -25.42 -13.58 -0.92
C SER A 6 -26.60 -13.69 0.04
N ARG A 7 -27.26 -14.84 0.10
CA ARG A 7 -28.44 -15.04 0.94
C ARG A 7 -28.10 -14.79 2.42
N GLY A 8 -28.66 -13.72 2.99
CA GLY A 8 -28.43 -13.31 4.38
C GLY A 8 -27.09 -12.63 4.66
N GLN A 9 -26.25 -12.37 3.64
CA GLN A 9 -24.97 -11.67 3.80
C GLN A 9 -25.07 -10.25 3.28
N PHE A 10 -24.85 -9.27 4.16
CA PHE A 10 -24.99 -7.86 3.87
C PHE A 10 -23.71 -7.09 4.16
N ILE A 11 -23.31 -6.25 3.21
CA ILE A 11 -22.27 -5.25 3.38
C ILE A 11 -22.91 -3.87 3.47
N TYR A 12 -22.42 -3.05 4.37
CA TYR A 12 -22.80 -1.66 4.54
C TYR A 12 -21.64 -0.77 4.13
N SER A 13 -21.82 0.00 3.05
CA SER A 13 -20.81 0.95 2.58
C SER A 13 -21.25 2.39 2.90
N PHE A 14 -20.38 3.16 3.53
CA PHE A 14 -20.62 4.55 3.91
C PHE A 14 -19.31 5.34 4.05
N ALA A 15 -19.39 6.66 4.02
CA ALA A 15 -18.28 7.54 4.36
C ALA A 15 -18.45 8.10 5.78
N ILE A 16 -17.35 8.22 6.51
CA ILE A 16 -17.29 8.85 7.84
C ILE A 16 -15.96 9.58 7.98
N ASP A 17 -15.90 10.60 8.82
CA ASP A 17 -14.62 11.17 9.22
C ASP A 17 -13.80 10.11 9.98
N GLY A 18 -12.60 9.82 9.49
CA GLY A 18 -11.70 8.86 10.11
C GLY A 18 -11.33 9.22 11.55
N LYS A 19 -11.41 10.51 11.92
CA LYS A 19 -11.22 10.98 13.30
C LYS A 19 -12.30 10.47 14.27
N LEU A 20 -13.48 10.09 13.78
CA LEU A 20 -14.60 9.58 14.59
C LEU A 20 -14.59 8.05 14.76
N ILE A 21 -13.78 7.32 13.98
CA ILE A 21 -13.72 5.86 14.06
C ILE A 21 -13.38 5.34 15.47
N PRO A 22 -12.43 5.95 16.23
CA PRO A 22 -12.12 5.48 17.59
C PRO A 22 -13.31 5.51 18.56
N GLU A 23 -14.33 6.32 18.28
CA GLU A 23 -15.54 6.39 19.11
C GLU A 23 -16.48 5.19 18.89
N ILE A 24 -16.37 4.53 17.74
CA ILE A 24 -17.29 3.47 17.31
C ILE A 24 -16.62 2.13 17.04
N ALA A 25 -15.30 2.07 16.91
CA ALA A 25 -14.58 0.83 16.63
C ALA A 25 -13.21 0.74 17.31
N SER A 26 -12.75 -0.48 17.55
CA SER A 26 -11.45 -0.78 18.18
C SER A 26 -10.67 -1.87 17.44
N VAL A 27 -9.36 -1.95 17.70
CA VAL A 27 -8.46 -2.98 17.15
C VAL A 27 -8.46 -4.21 18.05
N SER A 28 -8.36 -5.43 17.49
CA SER A 28 -8.57 -6.65 18.29
C SER A 28 -7.26 -6.90 18.95
N ARG A 29 -7.27 -6.79 20.26
CA ARG A 29 -6.30 -7.50 21.06
C ARG A 29 -6.87 -8.91 21.16
N ILE A 30 -6.50 -9.79 20.24
CA ILE A 30 -6.72 -11.23 20.44
C ILE A 30 -5.98 -11.56 21.73
N LYS A 31 -6.69 -11.51 22.86
CA LYS A 31 -6.20 -11.95 24.15
C LYS A 31 -6.09 -13.46 24.02
N ARG A 32 -4.89 -13.96 23.77
CA ARG A 32 -4.58 -15.33 24.17
C ARG A 32 -4.73 -15.37 25.69
N THR A 33 -5.68 -16.17 26.14
CA THR A 33 -5.71 -16.70 27.49
C THR A 33 -4.36 -17.38 27.75
N ASP A 34 -3.74 -17.00 28.86
CA ASP A 34 -2.50 -17.49 29.46
C ASP A 34 -1.16 -17.11 28.76
N ASP A 35 -0.49 -16.13 29.38
CA ASP A 35 0.96 -15.91 29.42
C ASP A 35 1.79 -15.67 28.15
N ILE A 36 1.22 -15.08 27.11
CA ILE A 36 2.00 -14.20 26.22
C ILE A 36 1.15 -12.99 25.89
N ALA A 37 1.42 -11.87 26.54
CA ALA A 37 0.97 -10.56 26.09
C ALA A 37 1.47 -10.35 24.65
N LEU A 38 0.63 -10.65 23.66
CA LEU A 38 0.81 -10.24 22.28
C LEU A 38 0.61 -8.73 22.23
N THR A 39 1.65 -8.02 22.66
CA THR A 39 1.94 -6.60 22.47
C THR A 39 2.11 -6.32 20.97
N GLY A 40 1.02 -6.47 20.20
CA GLY A 40 1.00 -6.34 18.74
C GLY A 40 1.31 -4.95 18.18
N TYR A 41 1.73 -4.01 19.03
CA TYR A 41 2.10 -2.65 18.63
C TYR A 41 3.60 -2.37 18.63
N GLN A 42 4.47 -3.26 19.13
CA GLN A 42 5.90 -2.97 19.26
C GLN A 42 6.75 -3.57 18.12
N ARG A 43 6.33 -3.38 16.87
CA ARG A 43 7.19 -3.69 15.71
C ARG A 43 7.64 -2.38 15.07
N PRO A 44 8.96 -2.08 15.01
CA PRO A 44 9.49 -0.86 14.39
C PRO A 44 8.96 -0.62 12.98
N GLU A 45 8.72 -1.70 12.22
CA GLU A 45 8.20 -1.63 10.85
C GLU A 45 6.78 -1.06 10.79
N VAL A 46 5.93 -1.40 11.77
CA VAL A 46 4.54 -0.91 11.84
C VAL A 46 4.52 0.60 12.12
N TYR A 47 5.38 1.08 13.01
CA TYR A 47 5.53 2.51 13.28
C TYR A 47 6.03 3.27 12.05
N SER A 48 7.06 2.76 11.37
CA SER A 48 7.60 3.41 10.18
C SER A 48 6.54 3.59 9.09
N HIS A 49 5.66 2.59 8.91
CA HIS A 49 4.59 2.67 7.92
C HIS A 49 3.47 3.64 8.32
N ILE A 50 3.11 3.70 9.60
CA ILE A 50 2.12 4.67 10.11
C ILE A 50 2.63 6.10 9.86
N GLU A 51 3.90 6.39 10.14
CA GLU A 51 4.49 7.70 9.91
C GLU A 51 4.58 8.08 8.43
N GLU A 52 4.82 7.10 7.54
CA GLU A 52 4.76 7.32 6.08
C GLU A 52 3.36 7.73 5.64
N ILE A 53 2.32 7.00 6.07
CA ILE A 53 0.92 7.33 5.75
C ILE A 53 0.54 8.69 6.34
N ARG A 54 0.94 8.97 7.58
CA ARG A 54 0.70 10.25 8.25
C ARG A 54 1.32 11.41 7.47
N SER A 55 2.59 11.28 7.09
CA SER A 55 3.32 12.27 6.29
C SER A 55 2.65 12.51 4.93
N TYR A 56 2.06 11.46 4.33
CA TYR A 56 1.28 11.60 3.11
C TYR A 56 -0.05 12.32 3.34
N LEU A 57 -0.77 11.98 4.42
CA LEU A 57 -2.02 12.65 4.83
C LEU A 57 -1.84 14.14 5.13
N GLU A 58 -0.69 14.53 5.66
CA GLU A 58 -0.34 15.94 5.95
C GLU A 58 0.24 16.69 4.72
N SER A 59 0.28 16.04 3.54
CA SER A 59 0.70 16.70 2.30
C SER A 59 -0.42 17.59 1.70
N PRO A 60 -0.14 18.43 0.68
CA PRO A 60 -1.14 19.35 0.13
C PRO A 60 -2.37 18.69 -0.53
N GLN A 61 -2.23 17.49 -1.08
CA GLN A 61 -3.27 16.80 -1.85
C GLN A 61 -3.32 15.30 -1.53
N PRO A 62 -3.68 14.90 -0.30
CA PRO A 62 -3.74 13.50 0.10
C PRO A 62 -4.99 12.84 -0.49
N MET A 63 -4.83 11.62 -1.01
CA MET A 63 -5.95 10.78 -1.45
C MET A 63 -5.71 9.32 -1.05
N ILE A 64 -6.61 8.77 -0.24
CA ILE A 64 -6.60 7.34 0.11
C ILE A 64 -7.88 6.71 -0.46
N PRO A 65 -7.82 6.08 -1.65
CA PRO A 65 -9.01 5.51 -2.28
C PRO A 65 -9.45 4.20 -1.60
N ASN A 66 -8.52 3.49 -0.96
CA ASN A 66 -8.81 2.22 -0.31
C ASN A 66 -9.55 2.47 1.01
N GLY A 67 -10.80 2.01 1.07
CA GLY A 67 -11.60 2.03 2.29
C GLY A 67 -11.08 1.09 3.38
N VAL A 68 -11.68 1.16 4.55
CA VAL A 68 -11.41 0.29 5.71
C VAL A 68 -12.53 -0.71 5.91
N VAL A 69 -12.23 -1.82 6.59
CA VAL A 69 -13.23 -2.85 6.87
C VAL A 69 -13.51 -2.91 8.37
N ILE A 70 -14.78 -2.80 8.75
CA ILE A 70 -15.22 -2.84 10.15
C ILE A 70 -16.31 -3.91 10.33
N ALA A 71 -16.13 -4.81 11.29
CA ALA A 71 -17.20 -5.71 11.72
C ALA A 71 -17.93 -5.07 12.90
N PHE A 72 -19.23 -4.83 12.76
CA PHE A 72 -20.07 -4.34 13.86
C PHE A 72 -20.83 -5.48 14.52
N ASP A 73 -21.17 -5.32 15.80
CA ASP A 73 -22.12 -6.19 16.49
C ASP A 73 -23.59 -5.76 16.26
N GLU A 74 -24.52 -6.55 16.79
CA GLU A 74 -25.96 -6.35 16.64
C GLU A 74 -26.49 -5.03 17.23
N ARG A 75 -25.69 -4.26 17.99
CA ARG A 75 -26.08 -2.91 18.44
C ARG A 75 -26.20 -1.92 17.28
N VAL A 76 -25.58 -2.22 16.14
CA VAL A 76 -25.67 -1.41 14.92
C VAL A 76 -26.88 -1.85 14.09
N ALA A 77 -27.69 -0.89 13.65
CA ALA A 77 -28.92 -1.19 12.93
C ALA A 77 -29.06 -0.35 11.65
N PHE A 78 -29.47 -0.99 10.55
CA PHE A 78 -29.77 -0.33 9.29
C PHE A 78 -31.26 -0.05 9.13
N LYS A 79 -31.59 1.20 8.77
CA LYS A 79 -32.94 1.63 8.45
C LYS A 79 -33.00 2.03 6.96
N PRO A 80 -33.70 1.26 6.11
CA PRO A 80 -33.89 1.63 4.70
C PRO A 80 -34.56 3.00 4.55
N ALA A 81 -34.16 3.76 3.52
CA ALA A 81 -34.82 5.00 3.16
C ALA A 81 -36.23 4.71 2.60
N LYS A 82 -37.18 5.63 2.80
CA LYS A 82 -38.57 5.50 2.33
C LYS A 82 -38.74 5.62 0.80
N ALA A 83 -37.65 5.77 0.05
CA ALA A 83 -37.70 5.87 -1.40
C ALA A 83 -38.16 4.54 -2.03
N ARG A 84 -38.72 4.63 -3.25
CA ARG A 84 -39.27 3.53 -4.05
C ARG A 84 -38.17 2.53 -4.42
N THR A 85 -37.78 1.71 -3.46
CA THR A 85 -36.95 0.53 -3.66
C THR A 85 -37.84 -0.52 -4.32
N LEU A 86 -37.46 -0.99 -5.50
CA LEU A 86 -38.05 -2.19 -6.08
C LEU A 86 -37.81 -3.33 -5.07
N LYS A 87 -38.84 -4.14 -4.79
CA LYS A 87 -38.84 -5.18 -3.72
C LYS A 87 -37.77 -6.28 -3.88
N SER A 88 -36.86 -6.16 -4.84
CA SER A 88 -35.88 -7.17 -5.24
C SER A 88 -34.48 -6.60 -5.54
N ASP A 89 -34.20 -5.35 -5.19
CA ASP A 89 -32.89 -4.77 -5.49
C ASP A 89 -31.83 -5.30 -4.48
N PRO A 90 -30.73 -5.93 -4.94
CA PRO A 90 -29.62 -6.32 -4.06
C PRO A 90 -29.01 -5.12 -3.33
N VAL A 91 -29.33 -3.89 -3.74
CA VAL A 91 -28.84 -2.66 -3.13
C VAL A 91 -29.97 -1.85 -2.49
N ARG A 92 -29.76 -1.41 -1.24
CA ARG A 92 -30.69 -0.53 -0.52
C ARG A 92 -29.97 0.70 0.03
N VAL A 93 -30.54 1.89 -0.23
CA VAL A 93 -30.09 3.13 0.40
C VAL A 93 -30.82 3.31 1.73
N GLY A 94 -30.13 3.83 2.74
CA GLY A 94 -30.68 4.00 4.08
C GLY A 94 -29.65 4.50 5.08
N THR A 95 -30.06 4.60 6.33
CA THR A 95 -29.26 5.11 7.44
C THR A 95 -28.78 3.96 8.32
N LEU A 96 -27.47 3.89 8.57
CA LEU A 96 -26.88 2.99 9.55
C LEU A 96 -26.75 3.74 10.88
N ARG A 97 -27.37 3.22 11.94
CA ARG A 97 -27.28 3.78 13.30
C ARG A 97 -26.20 3.02 14.06
N ILE A 98 -25.14 3.74 14.41
CA ILE A 98 -24.01 3.20 15.16
C ILE A 98 -24.01 3.90 16.53
N PRO A 99 -24.16 3.16 17.65
CA PRO A 99 -24.17 3.77 18.96
C PRO A 99 -22.76 4.25 19.33
N ARG A 100 -22.68 5.41 20.00
CA ARG A 100 -21.46 5.83 20.69
C ARG A 100 -21.52 5.26 22.10
N VAL A 101 -20.39 4.73 22.58
CA VAL A 101 -20.24 4.21 23.94
C VAL A 101 -19.29 5.10 24.73
N LYS A 102 -19.41 5.08 26.06
CA LYS A 102 -18.53 5.84 26.94
C LYS A 102 -17.11 5.28 26.88
N ASP A 103 -16.13 6.08 27.29
CA ASP A 103 -14.77 5.59 27.38
C ASP A 103 -14.66 4.47 28.43
N GLY A 104 -14.00 3.38 28.04
CA GLY A 104 -13.91 2.14 28.84
C GLY A 104 -14.90 1.04 28.40
N ASP A 105 -16.03 1.41 27.79
CA ASP A 105 -17.00 0.42 27.29
C ASP A 105 -16.54 -0.20 25.96
N PRO A 106 -16.91 -1.48 25.69
CA PRO A 106 -16.59 -2.13 24.43
C PRO A 106 -17.26 -1.41 23.26
N ARG A 107 -16.45 -0.92 22.33
CA ARG A 107 -16.91 -0.31 21.08
C ARG A 107 -17.76 -1.31 20.28
N PRO A 108 -18.82 -0.88 19.58
CA PRO A 108 -19.66 -1.77 18.76
C PRO A 108 -18.95 -2.30 17.51
N GLY A 109 -17.85 -1.67 17.11
CA GLY A 109 -17.10 -2.01 15.91
C GLY A 109 -15.73 -2.62 16.19
N PHE A 110 -15.33 -3.46 15.25
CA PHE A 110 -14.08 -4.17 15.21
C PHE A 110 -13.33 -3.87 13.91
N ILE A 111 -12.10 -3.34 13.98
CA ILE A 111 -11.33 -3.00 12.78
C ILE A 111 -10.67 -4.26 12.20
N VAL A 112 -11.20 -4.72 11.07
CA VAL A 112 -10.76 -5.93 10.35
C VAL A 112 -9.58 -5.64 9.42
N ASP A 113 -9.63 -4.52 8.69
CA ASP A 113 -8.57 -4.03 7.81
C ASP A 113 -8.48 -2.50 7.89
N GLY A 114 -7.29 -1.97 7.61
CA GLY A 114 -7.02 -0.53 7.62
C GLY A 114 -6.49 -0.01 8.95
N GLN A 115 -6.02 -0.89 9.85
CA GLN A 115 -5.52 -0.51 11.18
C GLN A 115 -4.42 0.57 11.12
N GLN A 116 -3.41 0.37 10.27
CA GLN A 116 -2.31 1.33 10.11
C GLN A 116 -2.80 2.67 9.50
N ARG A 117 -3.73 2.61 8.55
CA ARG A 117 -4.35 3.81 7.93
C ARG A 117 -5.15 4.60 8.95
N LEU A 118 -5.97 3.94 9.77
CA LEU A 118 -6.77 4.58 10.82
C LEU A 118 -5.89 5.15 11.94
N ALA A 119 -4.81 4.46 12.30
CA ALA A 119 -3.82 4.99 13.24
C ALA A 119 -3.17 6.27 12.70
N ALA A 120 -2.74 6.26 11.43
CA ALA A 120 -2.17 7.43 10.78
C ALA A 120 -3.19 8.60 10.68
N VAL A 121 -4.44 8.33 10.31
CA VAL A 121 -5.50 9.36 10.30
C VAL A 121 -5.72 9.93 11.69
N ARG A 122 -5.73 9.11 12.75
CA ARG A 122 -5.87 9.57 14.14
C ARG A 122 -4.70 10.48 14.55
N GLU A 123 -3.48 10.11 14.21
CA GLU A 123 -2.23 10.79 14.63
C GLU A 123 -1.85 11.99 13.74
N ALA A 124 -2.38 12.06 12.52
CA ALA A 124 -2.13 13.17 11.61
C ALA A 124 -2.68 14.51 12.13
N HIS A 125 -1.92 15.57 11.94
CA HIS A 125 -2.28 16.95 12.31
C HIS A 125 -3.25 17.60 11.30
N ILE A 126 -4.34 16.89 11.00
CA ILE A 126 -5.43 17.33 10.14
C ILE A 126 -6.74 17.34 10.92
N LYS A 127 -7.63 18.28 10.62
CA LYS A 127 -8.91 18.43 11.34
C LYS A 127 -9.89 17.31 11.07
N SER A 128 -9.97 16.86 9.82
CA SER A 128 -10.94 15.89 9.33
C SER A 128 -10.37 15.18 8.11
N PHE A 129 -10.66 13.89 7.98
CA PHE A 129 -10.32 13.13 6.77
C PHE A 129 -11.40 12.09 6.48
N PRO A 130 -12.30 12.34 5.52
CA PRO A 130 -13.33 11.40 5.14
C PRO A 130 -12.72 10.10 4.60
N ILE A 131 -13.19 8.97 5.10
CA ILE A 131 -12.79 7.64 4.65
C ILE A 131 -14.01 6.81 4.27
N ILE A 132 -13.83 5.91 3.31
CA ILE A 132 -14.85 4.91 2.97
C ILE A 132 -14.73 3.73 3.94
N VAL A 133 -15.86 3.31 4.47
CA VAL A 133 -15.99 2.14 5.35
C VAL A 133 -16.86 1.12 4.64
N ASN A 134 -16.36 -0.11 4.53
CA ASN A 134 -17.16 -1.29 4.22
C ASN A 134 -17.35 -2.08 5.50
N ALA A 135 -18.59 -2.32 5.90
CA ALA A 135 -18.88 -2.97 7.17
C ALA A 135 -19.83 -4.15 7.01
N PHE A 136 -19.77 -5.09 7.94
CA PHE A 136 -20.75 -6.16 8.10
C PHE A 136 -21.16 -6.24 9.56
N ILE A 137 -22.35 -6.80 9.82
CA ILE A 137 -22.89 -6.93 11.18
C ILE A 137 -22.90 -8.42 11.53
N THR A 138 -22.23 -8.81 12.62
CA THR A 138 -22.20 -10.19 13.10
C THR A 138 -21.71 -10.27 14.54
N ASP A 139 -22.38 -11.06 15.37
CA ASP A 139 -21.93 -11.41 16.72
C ASP A 139 -21.09 -12.72 16.73
N ASP A 140 -21.01 -13.41 15.59
CA ASP A 140 -20.22 -14.63 15.43
C ASP A 140 -18.72 -14.32 15.28
N LEU A 141 -17.96 -14.55 16.36
CA LEU A 141 -16.51 -14.39 16.42
C LEU A 141 -15.77 -15.22 15.35
N LYS A 142 -16.30 -16.40 14.99
CA LYS A 142 -15.69 -17.26 13.96
C LYS A 142 -15.78 -16.58 12.59
N LYS A 143 -16.94 -16.01 12.24
CA LYS A 143 -17.11 -15.22 11.01
C LYS A 143 -16.25 -13.97 11.00
N GLN A 144 -16.13 -13.27 12.13
CA GLN A 144 -15.22 -12.12 12.25
C GLN A 144 -13.77 -12.52 11.97
N THR A 145 -13.33 -13.64 12.53
CA THR A 145 -11.96 -14.18 12.35
C THR A 145 -11.72 -14.64 10.92
N GLU A 146 -12.69 -15.34 10.31
CA GLU A 146 -12.63 -15.79 8.92
C GLU A 146 -12.50 -14.60 7.97
N GLN A 147 -13.34 -13.58 8.13
CA GLN A 147 -13.26 -12.36 7.33
C GLN A 147 -11.95 -11.59 7.57
N PHE A 148 -11.44 -11.57 8.80
CA PHE A 148 -10.12 -11.02 9.09
C PHE A 148 -9.02 -11.71 8.28
N ILE A 149 -9.01 -13.04 8.25
CA ILE A 149 -8.04 -13.81 7.47
C ILE A 149 -8.22 -13.52 5.97
N LEU A 150 -9.44 -13.60 5.45
CA LEU A 150 -9.73 -13.46 4.03
C LEU A 150 -9.40 -12.06 3.49
N VAL A 151 -9.75 -11.01 4.23
CA VAL A 151 -9.49 -9.61 3.83
C VAL A 151 -7.99 -9.30 3.89
N ASN A 152 -7.26 -9.85 4.86
CA ASN A 152 -5.82 -9.60 5.01
C ASN A 152 -4.96 -10.56 4.18
N ALA A 153 -5.51 -11.64 3.62
CA ALA A 153 -4.81 -12.59 2.75
C ALA A 153 -4.60 -12.05 1.32
N THR A 154 -4.27 -10.76 1.17
CA THR A 154 -3.93 -10.18 -0.13
C THR A 154 -2.50 -10.56 -0.53
N LYS A 155 -2.31 -10.89 -1.81
CA LYS A 155 -0.96 -11.02 -2.37
C LYS A 155 -0.44 -9.60 -2.61
N PRO A 156 0.71 -9.21 -2.01
CA PRO A 156 1.29 -7.91 -2.28
C PRO A 156 1.62 -7.77 -3.77
N LEU A 157 1.52 -6.54 -4.30
CA LEU A 157 1.91 -6.25 -5.68
C LEU A 157 3.33 -6.78 -5.93
N PRO A 158 3.58 -7.52 -7.03
CA PRO A 158 4.93 -7.97 -7.36
C PRO A 158 5.88 -6.77 -7.41
N LYS A 159 7.02 -6.87 -6.73
CA LYS A 159 7.99 -5.75 -6.61
C LYS A 159 8.46 -5.22 -7.97
N GLY A 160 8.63 -6.09 -8.96
CA GLY A 160 9.04 -5.68 -10.31
C GLY A 160 8.05 -4.71 -10.96
N LEU A 161 6.74 -5.00 -10.86
CA LEU A 161 5.69 -4.11 -11.36
C LEU A 161 5.64 -2.79 -10.59
N LEU A 162 5.86 -2.82 -9.27
CA LEU A 162 5.96 -1.59 -8.49
C LEU A 162 7.10 -0.68 -9.01
N TYR A 163 8.26 -1.26 -9.32
CA TYR A 163 9.42 -0.50 -9.79
C TYR A 163 9.24 0.09 -11.18
N GLU A 164 8.59 -0.59 -12.11
CA GLU A 164 8.23 -0.01 -13.42
C GLU A 164 7.27 1.20 -13.31
N LEU A 165 6.45 1.25 -12.26
CA LEU A 165 5.51 2.36 -12.05
C LEU A 165 6.14 3.58 -11.35
N LEU A 166 7.32 3.43 -10.72
CA LEU A 166 7.94 4.52 -9.96
C LEU A 166 8.38 5.72 -10.83
N PRO A 167 9.03 5.53 -12.00
CA PRO A 167 9.46 6.65 -12.85
C PRO A 167 8.30 7.52 -13.33
N HIS A 168 7.13 6.91 -13.56
CA HIS A 168 5.94 7.54 -14.10
C HIS A 168 5.06 8.23 -13.04
N THR A 169 5.46 8.20 -11.76
CA THR A 169 4.65 8.71 -10.66
C THR A 169 5.20 10.03 -10.10
N ASN A 170 4.40 11.09 -10.18
CA ASN A 170 4.67 12.39 -9.55
C ASN A 170 4.22 12.49 -8.07
N ALA A 171 3.67 11.41 -7.51
CA ALA A 171 3.17 11.42 -6.14
C ALA A 171 4.31 11.54 -5.11
N ARG A 172 4.01 12.13 -3.95
CA ARG A 172 4.92 12.12 -2.79
C ARG A 172 5.06 10.67 -2.31
N LEU A 173 6.19 10.05 -2.63
CA LEU A 173 6.48 8.67 -2.28
C LEU A 173 7.06 8.56 -0.86
N PRO A 174 6.81 7.44 -0.16
CA PRO A 174 7.59 7.04 1.02
C PRO A 174 9.09 7.13 0.77
N THR A 175 9.89 7.50 1.78
CA THR A 175 11.34 7.75 1.63
C THR A 175 12.07 6.58 0.99
N GLN A 176 11.69 5.34 1.29
CA GLN A 176 12.29 4.15 0.69
C GLN A 176 12.00 4.02 -0.82
N LEU A 177 10.77 4.32 -1.26
CA LEU A 177 10.39 4.27 -2.68
C LEU A 177 10.99 5.45 -3.44
N HIS A 178 11.05 6.63 -2.81
CA HIS A 178 11.72 7.79 -3.38
C HIS A 178 13.22 7.51 -3.67
N ARG A 179 13.92 6.85 -2.74
CA ARG A 179 15.33 6.44 -2.94
C ARG A 179 15.52 5.47 -4.10
N ARG A 180 14.50 4.66 -4.43
CA ARG A 180 14.55 3.68 -5.51
C ARG A 180 14.06 4.22 -6.85
N ARG A 181 13.41 5.38 -6.90
CA ARG A 181 12.85 5.95 -8.13
C ARG A 181 13.93 6.16 -9.21
N LEU A 182 15.04 6.80 -8.85
CA LEU A 182 16.14 7.05 -9.78
C LEU A 182 16.80 5.75 -10.26
N ALA A 183 16.93 4.75 -9.37
CA ALA A 183 17.46 3.44 -9.76
C ALA A 183 16.51 2.70 -10.72
N ALA A 184 15.19 2.82 -10.53
CA ALA A 184 14.19 2.26 -11.42
C ALA A 184 14.18 2.96 -12.80
N GLU A 185 14.30 4.29 -12.82
CA GLU A 185 14.42 5.08 -14.04
C GLU A 185 15.66 4.69 -14.86
N LEU A 186 16.82 4.54 -14.20
CA LEU A 186 18.04 4.06 -14.86
C LEU A 186 17.86 2.64 -15.40
N LEU A 187 17.25 1.73 -14.62
CA LEU A 187 17.00 0.36 -15.08
C LEU A 187 16.13 0.34 -16.33
N GLU A 188 15.06 1.14 -16.34
CA GLU A 188 14.15 1.22 -17.49
C GLU A 188 14.89 1.71 -18.74
N GLN A 189 15.68 2.78 -18.63
CA GLN A 189 16.46 3.28 -19.76
C GLN A 189 17.50 2.26 -20.24
N ILE A 190 18.21 1.60 -19.32
CA ILE A 190 19.16 0.52 -19.67
C ILE A 190 18.47 -0.62 -20.44
N ASN A 191 17.21 -0.93 -20.12
CA ASN A 191 16.51 -2.06 -20.74
C ASN A 191 15.86 -1.71 -22.09
N HIS A 192 15.59 -0.42 -22.35
CA HIS A 192 14.83 0.03 -23.53
C HIS A 192 15.61 0.92 -24.50
N ASP A 193 16.81 1.37 -24.14
CA ASP A 193 17.71 2.08 -25.05
C ASP A 193 18.44 1.11 -25.98
N SER A 194 18.32 1.29 -27.29
CA SER A 194 18.95 0.43 -28.29
C SER A 194 20.48 0.45 -28.26
N GLU A 195 21.09 1.53 -27.73
CA GLU A 195 22.54 1.65 -27.57
C GLU A 195 23.06 0.98 -26.28
N SER A 196 22.14 0.53 -25.43
CA SER A 196 22.46 -0.13 -24.18
C SER A 196 23.02 -1.53 -24.42
N PRO A 197 24.14 -1.90 -23.77
CA PRO A 197 24.66 -3.27 -23.80
C PRO A 197 23.73 -4.31 -23.17
N LEU A 198 22.68 -3.87 -22.46
CA LEU A 198 21.71 -4.72 -21.79
C LEU A 198 20.28 -4.57 -22.38
N PHE A 199 20.16 -4.07 -23.61
CA PHE A 199 18.89 -3.87 -24.29
C PHE A 199 18.03 -5.16 -24.26
N HIS A 200 16.84 -5.08 -23.65
CA HIS A 200 15.91 -6.18 -23.37
C HIS A 200 16.46 -7.40 -22.61
N MET A 201 17.68 -7.30 -22.04
CA MET A 201 18.27 -8.40 -21.27
C MET A 201 17.76 -8.46 -19.83
N ILE A 202 17.20 -7.37 -19.31
CA ILE A 202 16.70 -7.29 -17.94
C ILE A 202 15.24 -7.73 -17.92
N ARG A 203 14.96 -8.74 -17.11
CA ARG A 203 13.63 -9.32 -16.97
C ARG A 203 12.74 -8.42 -16.14
N THR A 204 11.78 -7.79 -16.79
CA THR A 204 10.74 -6.96 -16.18
C THR A 204 9.35 -7.45 -16.63
N PRO A 205 8.24 -7.04 -15.98
CA PRO A 205 6.90 -7.35 -16.49
C PRO A 205 6.67 -7.00 -17.97
N THR A 206 7.23 -5.89 -18.47
CA THR A 206 7.15 -5.50 -19.89
C THR A 206 8.17 -6.22 -20.78
N SER A 207 9.28 -6.71 -20.22
CA SER A 207 10.31 -7.49 -20.91
C SER A 207 10.51 -8.86 -20.25
N PRO A 208 9.57 -9.83 -20.43
CA PRO A 208 9.56 -11.08 -19.68
C PRO A 208 10.64 -12.09 -20.10
N THR A 209 11.23 -11.90 -21.29
CA THR A 209 12.25 -12.77 -21.90
C THR A 209 13.67 -12.48 -21.44
N GLY A 210 13.89 -11.41 -20.66
CA GLY A 210 15.21 -11.05 -20.17
C GLY A 210 15.88 -12.17 -19.36
N VAL A 211 17.18 -12.33 -19.52
CA VAL A 211 18.00 -13.34 -18.83
C VAL A 211 18.49 -12.85 -17.46
N ILE A 212 18.59 -11.53 -17.27
CA ILE A 212 19.06 -10.90 -16.03
C ILE A 212 17.87 -10.57 -15.14
N ARG A 213 17.91 -10.94 -13.86
CA ARG A 213 16.86 -10.57 -12.89
C ARG A 213 16.92 -9.07 -12.56
N ASP A 214 15.80 -8.37 -12.76
CA ASP A 214 15.58 -6.96 -12.38
C ASP A 214 16.18 -6.55 -11.02
N ASN A 215 15.92 -7.36 -9.99
CA ASN A 215 16.32 -7.09 -8.62
C ASN A 215 17.85 -7.04 -8.44
N SER A 216 18.60 -7.74 -9.29
CA SER A 216 20.07 -7.70 -9.27
C SER A 216 20.58 -6.35 -9.78
N ILE A 217 20.05 -5.87 -10.91
CA ILE A 217 20.40 -4.57 -11.47
C ILE A 217 19.94 -3.45 -10.55
N LEU A 218 18.72 -3.52 -10.00
CA LEU A 218 18.24 -2.53 -9.03
C LEU A 218 19.12 -2.42 -7.80
N LYS A 219 19.58 -3.54 -7.24
CA LYS A 219 20.51 -3.53 -6.10
C LYS A 219 21.84 -2.89 -6.48
N MET A 220 22.41 -3.26 -7.64
CA MET A 220 23.65 -2.66 -8.14
C MET A 220 23.51 -1.14 -8.29
N LEU A 221 22.45 -0.67 -8.94
CA LEU A 221 22.18 0.76 -9.14
C LEU A 221 21.96 1.48 -7.81
N THR A 222 21.17 0.91 -6.90
CA THR A 222 20.88 1.51 -5.58
C THR A 222 22.17 1.66 -4.75
N ASN A 223 23.02 0.64 -4.76
CA ASN A 223 24.30 0.69 -4.05
C ASN A 223 25.23 1.73 -4.68
N SER A 224 25.32 1.77 -6.01
CA SER A 224 26.18 2.74 -6.71
C SER A 224 25.71 4.19 -6.53
N LEU A 225 24.39 4.42 -6.44
CA LEU A 225 23.80 5.72 -6.14
C LEU A 225 24.00 6.15 -4.68
N SER A 226 24.29 5.22 -3.77
CA SER A 226 24.46 5.51 -2.34
C SER A 226 25.92 5.66 -1.95
N ASP A 227 26.78 4.76 -2.43
CA ASP A 227 28.18 4.64 -1.99
C ASP A 227 29.16 4.34 -3.15
N GLY A 228 28.74 4.53 -4.41
CA GLY A 228 29.55 4.17 -5.58
C GLY A 228 29.71 5.27 -6.62
N ALA A 229 30.07 4.87 -7.84
CA ALA A 229 30.44 5.78 -8.92
C ALA A 229 29.31 6.72 -9.37
N LEU A 230 28.05 6.31 -9.16
CA LEU A 230 26.88 7.11 -9.53
C LEU A 230 26.51 8.16 -8.47
N PHE A 231 27.06 8.06 -7.25
CA PHE A 231 26.70 8.94 -6.12
C PHE A 231 26.82 10.43 -6.45
N LYS A 232 27.88 10.83 -7.15
CA LYS A 232 28.15 12.22 -7.53
C LYS A 232 27.18 12.78 -8.58
N TYR A 233 26.38 11.94 -9.23
CA TYR A 233 25.46 12.32 -10.31
C TYR A 233 23.98 12.22 -9.94
N ARG A 234 23.64 11.74 -8.73
CA ARG A 234 22.25 11.52 -8.27
C ARG A 234 21.43 12.78 -8.02
N GLY A 235 22.03 13.96 -8.22
CA GLY A 235 21.44 15.27 -7.93
C GLY A 235 21.53 15.65 -6.45
N THR A 236 21.50 16.95 -6.18
CA THR A 236 21.40 17.55 -4.84
C THR A 236 20.12 18.37 -4.73
N LYS A 237 19.91 19.09 -3.62
CA LYS A 237 18.77 20.02 -3.52
C LYS A 237 18.84 21.15 -4.57
N ASP A 238 20.06 21.48 -5.02
CA ASP A 238 20.33 22.64 -5.87
C ASP A 238 20.63 22.27 -7.33
N ALA A 239 20.81 20.99 -7.63
CA ALA A 239 21.11 20.50 -8.98
C ALA A 239 20.37 19.18 -9.26
N PRO A 240 19.68 19.05 -10.41
CA PRO A 240 18.99 17.81 -10.78
C PRO A 240 19.99 16.67 -11.03
N ALA A 241 19.49 15.44 -11.01
CA ALA A 241 20.28 14.26 -11.32
C ALA A 241 20.73 14.26 -12.79
N ASP A 242 21.99 13.90 -13.04
CA ASP A 242 22.55 13.82 -14.40
C ASP A 242 22.45 12.38 -14.92
N VAL A 243 21.25 12.03 -15.38
CA VAL A 243 20.90 10.68 -15.85
C VAL A 243 21.77 10.25 -17.03
N GLN A 244 22.06 11.16 -17.96
CA GLN A 244 22.86 10.85 -19.15
C GLN A 244 24.30 10.47 -18.80
N LYS A 245 24.95 11.20 -17.87
CA LYS A 245 26.29 10.80 -17.39
C LYS A 245 26.26 9.46 -16.64
N MET A 246 25.20 9.20 -15.87
CA MET A 246 25.04 7.91 -15.18
C MET A 246 24.93 6.75 -16.17
N LEU A 247 24.10 6.89 -17.20
CA LEU A 247 23.96 5.88 -18.26
C LEU A 247 25.25 5.66 -19.01
N GLY A 248 25.98 6.72 -19.37
CA GLY A 248 27.29 6.60 -20.01
C GLY A 248 28.27 5.74 -19.20
N ILE A 249 28.37 5.98 -17.88
CA ILE A 249 29.24 5.17 -16.99
C ILE A 249 28.79 3.71 -16.96
N ILE A 250 27.47 3.48 -16.89
CA ILE A 250 26.91 2.13 -16.83
C ILE A 250 27.15 1.37 -18.15
N TYR A 251 26.95 2.02 -19.29
CA TYR A 251 27.15 1.42 -20.60
C TYR A 251 28.62 1.08 -20.82
N GLU A 252 29.55 1.99 -20.51
CA GLU A 252 30.98 1.70 -20.62
C GLU A 252 31.42 0.54 -19.72
N PHE A 253 30.88 0.46 -18.49
CA PHE A 253 31.13 -0.67 -17.60
C PHE A 253 30.64 -1.99 -18.22
N TRP A 254 29.40 -2.05 -18.70
CA TRP A 254 28.84 -3.28 -19.25
C TRP A 254 29.43 -3.66 -20.62
N ARG A 255 29.86 -2.68 -21.44
CA ARG A 255 30.65 -2.93 -22.66
C ARG A 255 31.98 -3.58 -22.29
N ALA A 256 32.69 -3.06 -21.29
CA ALA A 256 33.95 -3.65 -20.83
C ALA A 256 33.74 -5.07 -20.29
N VAL A 257 32.66 -5.32 -19.54
CA VAL A 257 32.29 -6.66 -19.07
C VAL A 257 32.01 -7.61 -20.24
N HIS A 258 31.25 -7.17 -21.25
CA HIS A 258 30.95 -7.97 -22.43
C HIS A 258 32.21 -8.33 -23.23
N HIS A 259 33.11 -7.36 -23.43
CA HIS A 259 34.40 -7.58 -24.08
C HIS A 259 35.31 -8.55 -23.30
N THR A 260 35.31 -8.47 -21.98
CA THR A 260 36.20 -9.29 -21.12
C THR A 260 35.65 -10.70 -20.89
N PHE A 261 34.33 -10.86 -20.86
CA PHE A 261 33.66 -12.14 -20.62
C PHE A 261 32.66 -12.49 -21.72
N PRO A 262 33.11 -12.76 -22.97
CA PRO A 262 32.22 -12.99 -24.11
C PRO A 262 31.26 -14.18 -23.92
N HIS A 263 31.65 -15.16 -23.10
CA HIS A 263 30.87 -16.37 -22.84
C HIS A 263 29.89 -16.24 -21.66
N ALA A 264 29.97 -15.17 -20.86
CA ALA A 264 29.14 -14.98 -19.65
C ALA A 264 27.95 -14.02 -19.89
N SER A 265 28.08 -13.11 -20.86
CA SER A 265 26.97 -12.29 -21.33
C SER A 265 26.09 -13.16 -22.22
N GLY A 266 25.01 -13.69 -21.64
CA GLY A 266 24.10 -14.67 -22.26
C GLY A 266 23.98 -14.52 -23.77
N ASN A 267 24.67 -15.40 -24.49
CA ASN A 267 24.41 -15.62 -25.90
C ASN A 267 22.97 -16.12 -26.02
N VAL A 268 22.13 -15.30 -26.63
CA VAL A 268 20.95 -15.76 -27.38
C VAL A 268 21.36 -15.78 -28.85
#